data_AF-A0A7J2UV03-F1
#
_entry.id   AF-A0A7J2UV03-F1
#
_cell.length_a   1.000
_cell.length_b   1.000
_cell.length_c   1.000
_cell.angle_alpha   90.00
_cell.angle_beta   90.00
_cell.angle_gamma   90.00
#
_symmetry.space_group_name_H-M   'P 1'
#
loop_
_entity.id
_entity.type
_entity.pdbx_description
1 polymer ?
#
loop_
_entity_poly.entity_id
_entity_poly.type
_entity_poly.pdbx_seq_one_letter_code
_entity_poly.pdbx_strand_id
1 'polypeptide(L)' 'MVSPYEFPEESELVVCSVTNVKSFGAFVNLDEYDGKEGFIHVAEVATGWVKYIRDHVREGQKVVC' A
#
# COMPACT_ATOMS: atom_id res chain seq x y z
N MET A 1 5.68 -11.90 15.75
CA MET A 1 4.29 -12.26 16.09
C MET A 1 3.49 -11.85 14.88
N VAL A 2 3.27 -12.77 13.96
CA VAL A 2 2.53 -12.51 12.70
C VAL A 2 1.13 -13.08 12.90
N SER A 3 0.12 -12.29 12.54
CA SER A 3 -1.29 -12.61 12.78
C SER A 3 -1.68 -13.96 12.16
N PRO A 4 -2.51 -14.78 12.83
CA PRO A 4 -2.97 -16.07 12.31
C PRO A 4 -4.01 -15.94 11.18
N TYR A 5 -4.38 -14.71 10.80
CA TYR A 5 -5.36 -14.41 9.77
C TYR A 5 -4.70 -14.30 8.41
N GLU A 6 -5.29 -14.95 7.40
CA GLU A 6 -4.79 -14.87 6.02
C GLU A 6 -4.86 -13.44 5.46
N PHE A 7 -5.79 -12.60 5.92
CA PHE A 7 -5.97 -11.23 5.45
C PHE A 7 -6.20 -10.29 6.63
N PRO A 8 -5.83 -9.01 6.50
CA PRO A 8 -6.16 -8.00 7.50
C PRO A 8 -7.67 -7.83 7.63
N GLU A 9 -8.11 -7.43 8.82
CA GLU A 9 -9.50 -7.01 9.02
C GLU A 9 -9.74 -5.61 8.41
N GLU A 10 -10.98 -5.35 8.00
CA GLU A 10 -11.39 -4.02 7.57
C GLU A 10 -11.19 -3.02 8.70
N SER A 11 -10.38 -1.97 8.45
CA SER A 11 -9.91 -0.97 9.42
C SER A 11 -8.67 -1.33 10.26
N GLU A 12 -7.97 -2.41 9.96
CA GLU A 12 -6.65 -2.72 10.54
C GLU A 12 -5.54 -1.92 9.84
N LEU A 13 -4.62 -1.36 10.63
CA LEU A 13 -3.42 -0.69 10.13
C LEU A 13 -2.27 -1.70 10.01
N VAL A 14 -1.77 -1.86 8.80
CA VAL A 14 -0.75 -2.81 8.39
C VAL A 14 0.38 -2.11 7.64
N VAL A 15 1.59 -2.63 7.77
CA VAL A 15 2.76 -2.10 7.08
C VAL A 15 2.88 -2.75 5.70
N CYS A 16 2.78 -1.90 4.69
CA CYS A 16 2.82 -2.26 3.28
C CYS A 16 4.12 -1.71 2.65
N SER A 17 4.83 -2.51 1.86
CA SER A 17 6.03 -2.10 1.13
C SER A 17 5.70 -1.89 -0.34
N VAL A 18 5.93 -0.70 -0.88
CA VAL A 18 5.57 -0.36 -2.26
C VAL A 18 6.50 -1.07 -3.24
N THR A 19 5.93 -1.91 -4.10
CA THR A 19 6.68 -2.69 -5.10
C THR A 19 6.65 -2.05 -6.48
N ASN A 20 5.54 -1.42 -6.87
CA ASN A 20 5.42 -0.78 -8.17
C ASN A 20 4.48 0.42 -8.13
N VAL A 21 4.86 1.54 -8.73
CA VAL A 21 4.01 2.74 -8.80
C VAL A 21 3.58 2.99 -10.24
N LYS A 22 2.27 2.95 -10.49
CA LYS A 22 1.63 3.25 -11.77
C LYS A 22 0.86 4.57 -11.70
N SER A 23 0.55 5.17 -12.84
CA SER A 23 -0.20 6.45 -12.90
C SER A 23 -1.60 6.38 -12.29
N PHE A 24 -2.21 5.19 -12.22
CA PHE A 24 -3.54 4.96 -11.66
C PHE A 24 -3.54 4.41 -10.21
N GLY A 25 -2.38 4.04 -9.66
CA GLY A 25 -2.29 3.44 -8.33
C GLY A 25 -0.92 2.87 -8.00
N ALA A 26 -0.76 2.38 -6.79
CA ALA A 26 0.47 1.76 -6.29
C ALA A 26 0.22 0.30 -5.90
N PHE A 27 1.09 -0.58 -6.36
CA PHE A 27 1.18 -1.95 -5.89
C PHE A 27 2.09 -2.00 -4.67
N VAL A 28 1.63 -2.68 -3.64
CA VAL A 28 2.31 -2.83 -2.36
C VAL A 28 2.32 -4.31 -1.94
N ASN A 29 3.24 -4.70 -1.08
CA ASN A 29 3.27 -6.00 -0.44
C ASN A 29 3.11 -5.85 1.06
N LEU A 30 2.22 -6.62 1.65
CA LEU A 30 1.96 -6.61 3.09
C LEU A 30 3.05 -7.43 3.80
N ASP A 31 3.97 -6.74 4.48
CA ASP A 31 5.13 -7.37 5.15
C ASP A 31 4.67 -8.27 6.31
N GLU A 32 3.53 -7.93 6.92
CA GLU A 32 2.92 -8.66 8.04
C GLU A 32 2.05 -9.85 7.60
N TYR A 33 1.74 -9.98 6.31
CA TYR A 33 0.85 -11.03 5.77
C TYR A 33 1.56 -11.83 4.67
N ASP A 34 2.75 -12.35 4.99
CA ASP A 34 3.54 -13.21 4.10
C ASP A 34 3.90 -12.56 2.74
N GLY A 35 3.98 -11.22 2.71
CA GLY A 35 4.26 -10.49 1.47
C GLY A 35 3.10 -10.49 0.48
N LYS A 36 1.85 -10.66 0.94
CA LYS A 36 0.66 -10.61 0.09
C LYS A 36 0.59 -9.33 -0.73
N GLU A 37 0.15 -9.46 -1.98
CA GLU A 37 0.01 -8.34 -2.90
C GLU A 37 -1.23 -7.50 -2.54
N GLY A 38 -1.00 -6.19 -2.40
CA GLY A 38 -2.02 -5.16 -2.18
C GLY A 38 -2.01 -4.12 -3.29
N PHE A 39 -3.15 -3.49 -3.51
CA PHE A 39 -3.31 -2.43 -4.51
C PHE A 39 -3.96 -1.21 -3.86
N ILE A 40 -3.28 -0.07 -3.98
CA ILE A 40 -3.76 1.23 -3.49
C ILE A 40 -4.14 2.08 -4.70
N HIS A 41 -5.39 2.49 -4.77
CA HIS A 41 -5.85 3.38 -5.84
C HIS A 41 -5.31 4.80 -5.62
N VAL A 42 -4.98 5.52 -6.70
CA VAL A 42 -4.43 6.90 -6.59
C VAL A 42 -5.36 7.86 -5.83
N ALA A 43 -6.67 7.61 -5.84
CA ALA A 43 -7.64 8.40 -5.08
C ALA A 43 -7.53 8.22 -3.56
N GLU A 44 -7.04 7.05 -3.10
CA GLU A 44 -6.81 6.77 -1.68
C GLU A 44 -5.44 7.29 -1.21
N VAL A 45 -4.49 7.47 -2.13
CA VAL A 45 -3.14 7.97 -1.82
C VAL A 45 -3.16 9.43 -1.36
N ALA A 46 -4.05 10.26 -1.92
CA ALA A 46 -4.20 11.63 -1.48
C ALA A 46 -5.62 12.16 -1.71
N THR A 47 -6.13 12.87 -0.71
CA THR A 47 -7.39 13.61 -0.75
C THR A 47 -7.21 14.92 -1.54
N GLY A 48 -7.00 14.82 -2.85
CA GLY A 48 -6.81 15.98 -3.71
C GLY A 48 -6.36 15.65 -5.13
N TRP A 49 -6.02 16.68 -5.90
CA TRP A 49 -5.50 16.49 -7.25
C TRP A 49 -4.04 16.03 -7.21
N VAL A 50 -3.82 14.74 -7.48
CA VAL A 50 -2.48 14.15 -7.59
C VAL A 50 -1.97 14.36 -9.02
N LYS A 51 -1.01 15.27 -9.20
CA LYS A 51 -0.34 15.47 -10.50
C LYS A 51 0.62 14.33 -10.82
N TYR A 52 1.37 13.87 -9.82
CA TYR A 52 2.29 12.73 -9.92
C TYR A 52 2.25 11.89 -8.64
N ILE A 53 1.73 10.67 -8.74
CA ILE A 53 1.72 9.71 -7.62
C ILE A 53 3.13 9.40 -7.09
N ARG A 54 4.15 9.51 -7.95
CA ARG A 54 5.56 9.27 -7.60
C ARG A 54 6.14 10.26 -6.58
N ASP A 55 5.51 11.43 -6.43
CA ASP A 55 5.87 12.39 -5.39
C ASP A 55 5.33 11.99 -4.01
N HIS A 56 4.22 11.22 -3.98
CA HIS A 56 3.59 10.74 -2.76
C HIS A 56 4.12 9.36 -2.33
N VAL A 57 4.33 8.46 -3.30
CA VAL A 57 4.72 7.08 -3.04
C VAL A 57 5.84 6.66 -3.99
N ARG A 58 6.87 6.03 -3.43
CA ARG A 58 8.05 5.56 -4.17
C ARG A 58 8.24 4.06 -4.04
N GLU A 59 8.83 3.44 -5.05
CA GLU A 59 9.21 2.03 -5.00
C GLU A 59 10.20 1.79 -3.84
N GLY A 60 9.94 0.77 -3.03
CA GLY A 60 10.67 0.45 -1.80
C GLY A 60 10.26 1.26 -0.56
N GLN A 61 9.32 2.20 -0.68
CA GLN A 61 8.81 2.94 0.46
C GLN A 61 7.88 2.06 1.30
N LYS A 62 8.07 2.05 2.62
CA LYS A 62 7.11 1.47 3.56
C LYS A 62 6.01 2.49 3.85
N VAL A 63 4.77 2.09 3.66
CA VAL A 63 3.56 2.87 3.93
C VAL A 63 2.69 2.11 4.91
N VAL A 64 1.88 2.83 5.70
CA VAL A 64 0.90 2.21 6.59
C VAL A 64 -0.46 2.39 5.94
N CYS A 65 -1.09 1.26 5.65
CA CYS A 65 -2.47 1.13 5.19
C CYS A 65 -3.19 0.46 6.35
#